data_AF-A0A949QYH0-F1
#
_entry.id   AF-A0A949QYH0-F1
#
_cell.length_a   1.000
_cell.length_b   1.000
_cell.length_c   1.000
_cell.angle_alpha   90.00
_cell.angle_beta   90.00
_cell.angle_gamma   90.00
#
_symmetry.space_group_name_H-M   'P 1'
#
loop_
_entity.id
_entity.type
_entity.pdbx_description
1 polymer ?
#
loop_
_entity_poly.entity_id
_entity_poly.type
_entity_poly.pdbx_seq_one_letter_code
_entity_poly.pdbx_strand_id
1 'polypeptide(L)'
;MERRAKLLIMVGATLVFLALALSACGGETAAPPTEEATSPPTEEATATEAPTEAAVDENGAAAYAVDLIAAWVEAGAPETDAFDYEGVDGNTYQATFEVDILPLFTQNNAWFDGQQACVGCHFAASENSYHQLNMSTYEGILTGADSLESPPGVSILGQATPGEGDFDWSHSKLRERLRNNRMPPGWEFDITEANRNGPCVQISAEGVTVKLGEYDCEFNAVGLIGSWVDAGAPNGEFEYGGATLTFERDVLPFFTGNSMWFDGSQACSGCHFAASENSAHQMDLTSYAGILTGADSLESPPGVSILGESAAGAGDFNWSASKLRERLRNNRMAPGWEFDITEGNRNGPLVLAGKKK
;
A
#
# COMPACT_ATOMS: atom_id res chain seq x y z
N MET A 1 -43.31 20.91 51.43
CA MET A 1 -43.17 19.47 51.72
C MET A 1 -41.83 19.07 51.14
N GLU A 2 -40.73 19.24 51.90
CA GLU A 2 -40.20 18.26 52.87
C GLU A 2 -39.82 16.94 52.20
N ARG A 3 -38.66 16.30 52.37
CA ARG A 3 -37.42 16.45 53.16
C ARG A 3 -36.46 15.40 52.55
N ARG A 4 -35.15 15.69 52.38
CA ARG A 4 -33.98 15.13 53.14
C ARG A 4 -33.90 13.59 53.15
N ALA A 5 -32.77 12.90 52.95
CA ALA A 5 -31.39 13.12 53.44
C ALA A 5 -30.43 12.21 52.60
N LYS A 6 -29.19 12.55 52.22
CA LYS A 6 -27.94 12.78 52.99
C LYS A 6 -27.59 11.71 54.04
N LEU A 7 -26.51 10.96 53.79
CA LEU A 7 -25.34 10.63 54.65
C LEU A 7 -24.79 9.25 54.22
N LEU A 8 -23.52 8.86 54.28
CA LEU A 8 -22.15 9.43 54.42
C LEU A 8 -21.23 8.20 54.68
N ILE A 9 -19.90 8.40 54.65
CA ILE A 9 -18.86 7.64 55.42
C ILE A 9 -18.39 6.32 54.77
N MET A 10 -17.10 5.99 54.62
CA MET A 10 -15.80 6.59 55.01
C MET A 10 -14.70 5.80 54.25
N VAL A 11 -13.65 6.46 53.75
CA VAL A 11 -12.27 6.49 54.30
C VAL A 11 -11.49 5.16 54.23
N GLY A 12 -10.35 5.22 53.55
CA GLY A 12 -9.27 4.25 53.65
C GLY A 12 -8.03 4.72 52.88
N ALA A 13 -7.30 5.68 53.45
CA ALA A 13 -5.98 6.11 52.98
C ALA A 13 -4.95 5.81 54.07
N THR A 14 -3.91 5.00 53.81
CA THR A 14 -2.64 4.91 54.57
C THR A 14 -1.65 4.03 53.75
N LEU A 15 -0.56 4.58 53.17
CA LEU A 15 0.83 4.63 53.71
C LEU A 15 1.45 3.22 53.91
N VAL A 16 2.73 2.88 53.66
CA VAL A 16 3.95 3.55 53.15
C VAL A 16 5.11 2.51 53.16
N PHE A 17 6.16 2.72 52.35
CA PHE A 17 7.56 2.19 52.40
C PHE A 17 7.83 0.66 52.47
N LEU A 18 8.75 0.15 51.62
CA LEU A 18 10.18 -0.04 51.97
C LEU A 18 11.00 -0.51 50.75
N ALA A 19 12.22 0.03 50.62
CA ALA A 19 13.22 -0.28 49.60
C ALA A 19 14.29 -1.29 50.10
N LEU A 20 15.25 -1.59 49.20
CA LEU A 20 16.54 -2.30 49.35
C LEU A 20 16.48 -3.82 49.08
N ALA A 21 17.46 -4.47 48.46
CA ALA A 21 18.65 -4.12 47.68
C ALA A 21 19.31 -5.45 47.22
N LEU A 22 20.14 -5.36 46.18
CA LEU A 22 21.32 -6.21 45.90
C LEU A 22 21.14 -7.71 45.61
N SER A 23 21.44 -8.10 44.37
CA SER A 23 22.30 -9.26 44.12
C SER A 23 23.10 -9.04 42.83
N ALA A 24 24.30 -8.52 43.00
CA ALA A 24 25.38 -8.61 42.05
C ALA A 24 26.21 -9.85 42.41
N CYS A 25 26.42 -10.76 41.45
CA CYS A 25 27.55 -11.68 41.47
C CYS A 25 27.94 -12.01 40.04
N GLY A 26 29.08 -11.46 39.63
CA GLY A 26 29.82 -11.89 38.46
C GLY A 26 30.41 -13.29 38.67
N GLY A 27 30.73 -13.94 37.56
CA GLY A 27 31.38 -15.23 37.51
C GLY A 27 31.98 -15.43 36.12
N GLU A 28 33.10 -14.74 35.89
CA GLU A 28 34.05 -15.00 34.81
C GLU A 28 34.67 -16.38 35.04
N THR A 29 34.53 -17.30 34.09
CA THR A 29 35.31 -18.54 34.08
C THR A 29 35.97 -18.71 32.73
N ALA A 30 37.30 -18.67 32.79
CA ALA A 30 38.26 -18.81 31.71
C ALA A 30 38.21 -20.19 31.04
N ALA A 31 38.64 -20.19 29.78
CA ALA A 31 38.87 -21.36 28.95
C ALA A 31 40.06 -22.21 29.45
N PRO A 32 40.00 -23.55 29.29
CA PRO A 32 41.17 -24.42 29.37
C PRO A 32 41.87 -24.58 28.01
N PRO A 33 43.12 -25.08 28.00
CA PRO A 33 44.10 -24.81 26.96
C PRO A 33 44.06 -25.76 25.76
N THR A 34 44.66 -25.24 24.70
CA THR A 34 45.13 -25.88 23.47
C THR A 34 45.98 -27.13 23.72
N GLU A 35 45.63 -28.23 23.08
CA GLU A 35 46.57 -29.32 22.77
C GLU A 35 46.80 -29.35 21.24
N GLU A 36 48.07 -29.21 20.88
CA GLU A 36 48.62 -29.44 19.55
C GLU A 36 48.45 -30.92 19.18
N ALA A 37 47.80 -31.20 18.05
CA ALA A 37 47.87 -32.49 17.38
C ALA A 37 48.40 -32.29 15.96
N THR A 38 49.51 -32.97 15.71
CA THR A 38 50.38 -32.93 14.56
C THR A 38 49.70 -33.48 13.31
N SER A 39 49.66 -32.71 12.22
CA SER A 39 49.26 -33.21 10.89
C SER A 39 50.45 -33.84 10.16
N PRO A 40 50.33 -35.04 9.57
CA PRO A 40 51.26 -35.52 8.55
C PRO A 40 50.96 -34.89 7.17
N PRO A 41 51.97 -34.74 6.29
CA PRO A 41 51.80 -34.10 4.99
C PRO A 41 51.11 -35.06 4.03
N THR A 42 50.11 -34.58 3.28
CA THR A 42 49.52 -35.34 2.18
C THR A 42 49.62 -34.52 0.88
N GLU A 43 50.40 -35.12 -0.01
CA GLU A 43 50.63 -34.95 -1.45
C GLU A 43 49.80 -33.94 -2.26
N GLU A 44 50.54 -33.12 -3.01
CA GLU A 44 50.09 -32.40 -4.20
C GLU A 44 49.49 -33.35 -5.22
N ALA A 45 48.20 -33.16 -5.53
CA ALA A 45 47.59 -33.62 -6.77
C ALA A 45 47.13 -32.39 -7.55
N THR A 46 47.84 -32.09 -8.63
CA THR A 46 47.46 -31.13 -9.66
C THR A 46 46.17 -31.59 -10.34
N ALA A 47 45.05 -30.96 -9.98
CA ALA A 47 43.78 -31.09 -10.69
C ALA A 47 43.50 -29.79 -11.45
N THR A 48 43.39 -29.95 -12.77
CA THR A 48 43.02 -28.94 -13.77
C THR A 48 41.75 -28.18 -13.36
N GLU A 49 41.84 -26.85 -13.22
CA GLU A 49 40.68 -25.96 -13.05
C GLU A 49 39.75 -26.08 -14.28
N ALA A 50 38.54 -26.59 -14.05
CA ALA A 50 37.38 -26.22 -14.84
C ALA A 50 36.98 -24.79 -14.45
N PRO A 51 36.38 -23.98 -15.34
CA PRO A 51 35.96 -22.63 -14.98
C PRO A 51 34.88 -22.75 -13.91
N THR A 52 35.21 -22.33 -12.70
CA THR A 52 34.28 -22.12 -11.61
C THR A 52 33.29 -21.05 -12.09
N GLU A 53 32.05 -21.44 -12.37
CA GLU A 53 30.94 -20.48 -12.34
C GLU A 53 31.09 -19.70 -11.04
N ALA A 54 31.19 -18.37 -11.17
CA ALA A 54 31.22 -17.49 -10.02
C ALA A 54 30.02 -17.89 -9.15
N ALA A 55 30.30 -18.31 -7.91
CA ALA A 55 29.25 -18.59 -6.95
C ALA A 55 28.36 -17.35 -6.89
N VAL A 56 27.11 -17.49 -7.31
CA VAL A 56 26.12 -16.44 -7.23
C VAL A 56 26.11 -15.96 -5.78
N ASP A 57 26.42 -14.69 -5.56
CA ASP A 57 26.12 -14.09 -4.27
C ASP A 57 24.60 -14.10 -4.14
N GLU A 58 24.09 -15.11 -3.43
CA GLU A 58 22.66 -15.32 -3.26
C GLU A 58 21.96 -14.10 -2.64
N ASN A 59 22.71 -13.18 -2.01
CA ASN A 59 22.14 -11.92 -1.52
C ASN A 59 22.06 -10.85 -2.61
N GLY A 60 22.97 -10.87 -3.60
CA GLY A 60 22.98 -9.97 -4.74
C GLY A 60 21.87 -10.27 -5.75
N ALA A 61 21.53 -11.56 -5.92
CA ALA A 61 20.48 -12.02 -6.81
C ALA A 61 19.04 -11.77 -6.31
N ALA A 62 18.88 -11.24 -5.10
CA ALA A 62 17.56 -10.90 -4.57
C ALA A 62 16.95 -9.71 -5.34
N ALA A 63 15.63 -9.68 -5.46
CA ALA A 63 14.88 -8.54 -6.02
C ALA A 63 13.73 -8.18 -5.08
N TYR A 64 13.24 -6.94 -5.13
CA TYR A 64 11.99 -6.61 -4.43
C TYR A 64 10.83 -7.36 -5.08
N ALA A 65 9.92 -7.91 -4.28
CA ALA A 65 8.82 -8.75 -4.79
C ALA A 65 7.96 -8.06 -5.87
N VAL A 66 7.70 -6.75 -5.72
CA VAL A 66 6.98 -5.96 -6.74
C VAL A 66 7.78 -5.84 -8.04
N ASP A 67 9.09 -5.69 -7.97
CA ASP A 67 9.96 -5.52 -9.13
C ASP A 67 10.17 -6.86 -9.85
N LEU A 68 10.19 -7.99 -9.11
CA LEU A 68 10.17 -9.33 -9.70
C LEU A 68 8.86 -9.61 -10.46
N ILE A 69 7.71 -9.22 -9.90
CA ILE A 69 6.42 -9.31 -10.60
C ILE A 69 6.41 -8.39 -11.83
N ALA A 70 7.00 -7.19 -11.73
CA ALA A 70 7.14 -6.28 -12.87
C ALA A 70 7.87 -6.95 -14.02
N ALA A 71 9.05 -7.53 -13.75
CA ALA A 71 9.86 -8.22 -14.75
C ALA A 71 9.10 -9.38 -15.41
N TRP A 72 8.35 -10.16 -14.63
CA TRP A 72 7.50 -11.22 -15.17
C TRP A 72 6.43 -10.67 -16.12
N VAL A 73 5.70 -9.63 -15.70
CA VAL A 73 4.63 -9.02 -16.52
C VAL A 73 5.20 -8.39 -17.79
N GLU A 74 6.32 -7.67 -17.69
CA GLU A 74 6.99 -7.01 -18.81
C GLU A 74 7.61 -8.00 -19.80
N ALA A 75 7.99 -9.20 -19.35
CA ALA A 75 8.40 -10.31 -20.20
C ALA A 75 7.22 -10.99 -20.94
N GLY A 76 6.00 -10.46 -20.82
CA GLY A 76 4.80 -11.04 -21.43
C GLY A 76 4.10 -12.08 -20.54
N ALA A 77 4.41 -12.07 -19.24
CA ALA A 77 3.84 -12.97 -18.23
C ALA A 77 3.93 -14.46 -18.62
N PRO A 78 5.10 -15.03 -18.94
CA PRO A 78 5.19 -16.44 -19.33
C PRO A 78 4.76 -17.40 -18.20
N GLU A 79 4.05 -18.47 -18.55
CA GLU A 79 3.65 -19.52 -17.58
C GLU A 79 4.79 -20.49 -17.27
N THR A 80 5.46 -21.00 -18.30
CA THR A 80 6.48 -22.06 -18.18
C THR A 80 7.88 -21.60 -18.53
N ASP A 81 7.99 -20.63 -19.42
CA ASP A 81 9.29 -20.13 -19.89
C ASP A 81 9.93 -19.25 -18.81
N ALA A 82 11.26 -19.31 -18.73
CA ALA A 82 12.00 -18.42 -17.86
C ALA A 82 11.94 -16.97 -18.37
N PHE A 83 11.93 -16.02 -17.44
CA PHE A 83 12.06 -14.60 -17.73
C PHE A 83 13.26 -14.02 -17.00
N ASP A 84 13.83 -12.97 -17.57
CA ASP A 84 14.96 -12.26 -17.01
C ASP A 84 14.49 -11.21 -15.99
N TYR A 85 15.23 -11.04 -14.90
CA TYR A 85 15.04 -9.96 -13.92
C TYR A 85 16.38 -9.41 -13.45
N GLU A 86 16.39 -8.18 -12.92
CA GLU A 86 17.58 -7.54 -12.35
C GLU A 86 17.61 -7.74 -10.82
N GLY A 87 18.73 -8.27 -10.30
CA GLY A 87 18.98 -8.37 -8.87
C GLY A 87 19.40 -7.04 -8.25
N VAL A 88 19.41 -6.93 -6.92
CA VAL A 88 19.88 -5.72 -6.21
C VAL A 88 21.37 -5.41 -6.43
N ASP A 89 22.13 -6.36 -6.96
CA ASP A 89 23.52 -6.16 -7.39
C ASP A 89 23.65 -5.61 -8.83
N GLY A 90 22.54 -5.43 -9.54
CA GLY A 90 22.48 -4.96 -10.93
C GLY A 90 22.78 -6.03 -11.98
N ASN A 91 22.94 -7.29 -11.61
CA ASN A 91 23.12 -8.40 -12.55
C ASN A 91 21.77 -8.97 -12.99
N THR A 92 21.77 -9.60 -14.17
CA THR A 92 20.59 -10.28 -14.72
C THR A 92 20.53 -11.74 -14.25
N TYR A 93 19.35 -12.16 -13.82
CA TYR A 93 19.03 -13.51 -13.34
C TYR A 93 17.76 -14.03 -14.02
N GLN A 94 17.46 -15.31 -13.84
CA GLN A 94 16.27 -15.94 -14.39
C GLN A 94 15.32 -16.42 -13.30
N ALA A 95 14.03 -16.28 -13.57
CA ALA A 95 12.94 -16.75 -12.72
C ALA A 95 11.84 -17.40 -13.57
N THR A 96 10.93 -18.12 -12.92
CA THR A 96 9.76 -18.77 -13.54
C THR A 96 8.50 -18.48 -12.74
N PHE A 97 7.34 -18.50 -13.40
CA PHE A 97 6.08 -18.20 -12.73
C PHE A 97 5.79 -19.15 -11.56
N GLU A 98 5.90 -20.46 -11.77
CA GLU A 98 5.56 -21.47 -10.76
C GLU A 98 6.44 -21.38 -9.50
N VAL A 99 7.73 -21.09 -9.67
CA VAL A 99 8.71 -21.11 -8.59
C VAL A 99 8.80 -19.75 -7.89
N ASP A 100 8.66 -18.65 -8.61
CA ASP A 100 9.08 -17.33 -8.12
C ASP A 100 7.94 -16.33 -8.00
N ILE A 101 6.89 -16.46 -8.82
CA ILE A 101 5.76 -15.53 -8.83
C ILE A 101 4.57 -16.08 -8.04
N LEU A 102 4.11 -17.28 -8.37
CA LEU A 102 2.92 -17.88 -7.75
C LEU A 102 3.04 -17.99 -6.21
N PRO A 103 4.22 -18.31 -5.63
CA PRO A 103 4.40 -18.31 -4.18
C PRO A 103 4.12 -16.97 -3.50
N LEU A 104 4.34 -15.83 -4.17
CA LEU A 104 4.06 -14.49 -3.62
C LEU A 104 2.56 -14.30 -3.33
N PHE A 105 1.69 -15.06 -3.99
CA PHE A 105 0.24 -15.00 -3.80
C PHE A 105 -0.31 -16.15 -2.95
N THR A 106 0.36 -17.29 -2.99
CA THR A 106 -0.14 -18.54 -2.39
C THR A 106 0.42 -18.83 -1.00
N GLN A 107 1.54 -18.21 -0.60
CA GLN A 107 2.17 -18.45 0.69
C GLN A 107 1.81 -17.38 1.73
N ASN A 108 1.60 -17.82 2.96
CA ASN A 108 1.55 -16.91 4.11
C ASN A 108 2.94 -16.34 4.35
N ASN A 109 3.01 -15.16 4.94
CA ASN A 109 4.26 -14.46 5.27
C ASN A 109 5.16 -14.13 4.07
N ALA A 110 4.66 -14.23 2.84
CA ALA A 110 5.45 -13.91 1.65
C ALA A 110 5.85 -12.42 1.67
N TRP A 111 4.91 -11.55 2.05
CA TRP A 111 5.04 -10.10 2.04
C TRP A 111 5.56 -9.50 3.36
N PHE A 112 5.06 -9.97 4.50
CA PHE A 112 5.51 -9.60 5.84
C PHE A 112 5.06 -10.65 6.85
N ASP A 113 5.70 -10.72 8.02
CA ASP A 113 5.38 -11.71 9.05
C ASP A 113 3.96 -11.54 9.59
N GLY A 114 3.21 -12.63 9.65
CA GLY A 114 1.79 -12.66 10.06
C GLY A 114 0.80 -12.44 8.91
N GLN A 115 1.27 -12.22 7.68
CA GLN A 115 0.41 -12.05 6.51
C GLN A 115 -0.29 -13.35 6.11
N GLN A 116 -1.62 -13.30 5.94
CA GLN A 116 -2.38 -14.34 5.24
C GLN A 116 -2.15 -14.25 3.72
N ALA A 117 -1.91 -15.38 3.07
CA ALA A 117 -1.76 -15.51 1.63
C ALA A 117 -2.93 -14.86 0.87
N CYS A 118 -2.65 -14.27 -0.29
CA CYS A 118 -3.65 -13.61 -1.14
C CYS A 118 -4.78 -14.57 -1.50
N VAL A 119 -4.44 -15.83 -1.77
CA VAL A 119 -5.41 -16.90 -2.07
C VAL A 119 -6.36 -17.22 -0.92
N GLY A 120 -6.08 -16.81 0.32
CA GLY A 120 -7.06 -16.98 1.40
C GLY A 120 -8.34 -16.16 1.19
N CYS A 121 -8.27 -15.07 0.41
CA CYS A 121 -9.43 -14.26 0.01
C CYS A 121 -9.72 -14.33 -1.50
N HIS A 122 -8.70 -14.63 -2.32
CA HIS A 122 -8.77 -14.63 -3.79
C HIS A 122 -8.42 -16.01 -4.38
N PHE A 123 -9.31 -17.00 -4.24
CA PHE A 123 -9.03 -18.41 -4.54
C PHE A 123 -9.73 -18.97 -5.78
N ALA A 124 -10.75 -18.29 -6.32
CA ALA A 124 -11.53 -18.80 -7.45
C ALA A 124 -12.26 -17.68 -8.20
N ALA A 125 -12.58 -17.92 -9.47
CA ALA A 125 -13.53 -17.11 -10.23
C ALA A 125 -14.96 -17.44 -9.79
N SER A 126 -15.35 -16.98 -8.59
CA SER A 126 -16.65 -17.26 -7.99
C SER A 126 -17.09 -16.14 -7.04
N GLU A 127 -18.38 -16.04 -6.76
CA GLU A 127 -18.96 -15.05 -5.84
C GLU A 127 -18.43 -15.14 -4.40
N ASN A 128 -17.86 -16.29 -4.01
CA ASN A 128 -17.27 -16.48 -2.67
C ASN A 128 -15.82 -15.97 -2.56
N SER A 129 -15.21 -15.64 -3.70
CA SER A 129 -13.88 -15.04 -3.76
C SER A 129 -14.05 -13.54 -3.92
N TYR A 130 -13.32 -12.75 -3.14
CA TYR A 130 -13.44 -11.29 -3.25
C TYR A 130 -13.08 -10.84 -4.66
N HIS A 131 -13.97 -10.02 -5.23
CA HIS A 131 -13.89 -9.57 -6.63
C HIS A 131 -13.79 -10.72 -7.65
N GLN A 132 -14.33 -11.91 -7.34
CA GLN A 132 -14.27 -13.08 -8.23
C GLN A 132 -12.84 -13.35 -8.74
N LEU A 133 -11.84 -12.94 -7.97
CA LEU A 133 -10.44 -12.97 -8.38
C LEU A 133 -9.84 -14.30 -7.95
N ASN A 134 -9.11 -14.95 -8.85
CA ASN A 134 -8.37 -16.16 -8.56
C ASN A 134 -6.86 -15.91 -8.65
N MET A 135 -6.17 -15.85 -7.51
CA MET A 135 -4.72 -15.71 -7.47
C MET A 135 -3.98 -17.03 -7.23
N SER A 136 -4.68 -18.17 -7.33
CA SER A 136 -4.11 -19.50 -7.06
C SER A 136 -3.55 -20.21 -8.28
N THR A 137 -3.83 -19.71 -9.48
CA THR A 137 -3.37 -20.29 -10.75
C THR A 137 -2.94 -19.20 -11.72
N TYR A 138 -2.10 -19.57 -12.71
CA TYR A 138 -1.70 -18.70 -13.80
C TYR A 138 -2.91 -18.12 -14.56
N GLU A 139 -3.81 -19.00 -15.03
CA GLU A 139 -5.04 -18.63 -15.75
C GLU A 139 -5.92 -17.68 -14.92
N GLY A 140 -6.02 -17.90 -13.62
CA GLY A 140 -6.79 -17.05 -12.71
C GLY A 140 -6.25 -15.63 -12.63
N ILE A 141 -4.92 -15.49 -12.53
CA ILE A 141 -4.24 -14.19 -12.47
C ILE A 141 -4.42 -13.43 -13.79
N LEU A 142 -4.30 -14.11 -14.94
CA LEU A 142 -4.53 -13.50 -16.26
C LEU A 142 -6.00 -13.12 -16.50
N THR A 143 -6.94 -13.92 -16.01
CA THR A 143 -8.38 -13.63 -16.09
C THR A 143 -8.73 -12.34 -15.33
N GLY A 144 -8.07 -12.11 -14.20
CA GLY A 144 -8.28 -10.93 -13.36
C GLY A 144 -9.53 -11.01 -12.49
N ALA A 145 -10.02 -9.85 -12.09
CA ALA A 145 -11.15 -9.68 -11.17
C ALA A 145 -12.49 -9.54 -11.91
N ASP A 146 -13.61 -9.68 -11.19
CA ASP A 146 -14.98 -9.41 -11.63
C ASP A 146 -15.35 -10.11 -12.97
N SER A 147 -14.82 -11.32 -13.17
CA SER A 147 -14.94 -12.08 -14.43
C SER A 147 -16.34 -12.60 -14.74
N LEU A 148 -17.24 -12.62 -13.75
CA LEU A 148 -18.64 -13.03 -13.89
C LEU A 148 -19.60 -11.82 -14.01
N GLU A 149 -19.09 -10.59 -13.89
CA GLU A 149 -19.86 -9.35 -13.97
C GLU A 149 -20.09 -8.86 -15.42
N SER A 150 -20.87 -7.80 -15.59
CA SER A 150 -21.09 -7.14 -16.89
C SER A 150 -20.72 -5.65 -16.83
N PRO A 151 -19.70 -5.19 -17.57
CA PRO A 151 -18.83 -5.96 -18.48
C PRO A 151 -17.93 -6.94 -17.73
N PRO A 152 -17.55 -8.07 -18.35
CA PRO A 152 -16.78 -9.11 -17.68
C PRO A 152 -15.32 -8.70 -17.56
N GLY A 153 -14.78 -8.88 -16.35
CA GLY A 153 -13.35 -8.89 -16.13
C GLY A 153 -12.74 -7.50 -15.93
N VAL A 154 -11.78 -7.46 -15.01
CA VAL A 154 -10.88 -6.34 -14.78
C VAL A 154 -9.47 -6.90 -14.72
N SER A 155 -8.61 -6.51 -15.66
CA SER A 155 -7.23 -6.96 -15.66
C SER A 155 -6.53 -6.42 -14.42
N ILE A 156 -5.86 -7.30 -13.69
CA ILE A 156 -5.01 -6.90 -12.56
C ILE A 156 -3.58 -6.61 -13.01
N LEU A 157 -3.20 -7.01 -14.23
CA LEU A 157 -1.86 -6.84 -14.81
C LEU A 157 -1.75 -5.66 -15.79
N GLY A 158 -2.82 -4.86 -15.93
CA GLY A 158 -2.81 -3.60 -16.70
C GLY A 158 -3.12 -3.75 -18.19
N GLN A 159 -3.70 -4.88 -18.60
CA GLN A 159 -4.14 -5.07 -19.98
C GLN A 159 -5.35 -4.18 -20.31
N ALA A 160 -5.46 -3.73 -21.56
CA ALA A 160 -6.65 -2.99 -21.99
C ALA A 160 -7.90 -3.88 -21.99
N THR A 161 -7.72 -5.16 -22.32
CA THR A 161 -8.75 -6.20 -22.19
C THR A 161 -8.13 -7.42 -21.50
N PRO A 162 -8.77 -7.98 -20.45
CA PRO A 162 -8.26 -9.16 -19.75
C PRO A 162 -7.98 -10.31 -20.73
N GLY A 163 -6.80 -10.94 -20.58
CA GLY A 163 -6.39 -12.10 -21.41
C GLY A 163 -5.76 -11.81 -22.78
N GLU A 164 -5.73 -10.57 -23.28
CA GLU A 164 -5.15 -10.23 -24.61
C GLU A 164 -3.60 -10.15 -24.66
N GLY A 165 -2.90 -10.16 -23.53
CA GLY A 165 -1.43 -10.12 -23.44
C GLY A 165 -0.77 -8.74 -23.64
N ASP A 166 -1.53 -7.66 -23.76
CA ASP A 166 -1.05 -6.26 -23.87
C ASP A 166 -0.74 -5.63 -22.51
N PHE A 167 0.13 -6.28 -21.74
CA PHE A 167 0.40 -5.90 -20.35
C PHE A 167 1.03 -4.51 -20.21
N ASP A 168 0.53 -3.74 -19.22
CA ASP A 168 1.11 -2.47 -18.78
C ASP A 168 1.21 -2.46 -17.25
N TRP A 169 2.37 -2.90 -16.75
CA TRP A 169 2.60 -2.99 -15.30
C TRP A 169 2.41 -1.63 -14.60
N SER A 170 2.76 -0.52 -15.27
CA SER A 170 2.70 0.82 -14.71
C SER A 170 1.26 1.28 -14.41
N HIS A 171 0.29 0.81 -15.20
CA HIS A 171 -1.15 1.03 -15.05
C HIS A 171 -1.89 -0.19 -14.45
N SER A 172 -1.16 -1.17 -13.91
CA SER A 172 -1.75 -2.38 -13.36
C SER A 172 -2.34 -2.15 -11.96
N LYS A 173 -3.54 -2.71 -11.74
CA LYS A 173 -4.20 -2.65 -10.43
C LYS A 173 -3.45 -3.44 -9.36
N LEU A 174 -2.76 -4.52 -9.74
CA LEU A 174 -1.95 -5.29 -8.82
C LEU A 174 -0.81 -4.44 -8.26
N ARG A 175 -0.07 -3.72 -9.12
CA ARG A 175 0.99 -2.81 -8.68
C ARG A 175 0.46 -1.73 -7.74
N GLU A 176 -0.67 -1.11 -8.07
CA GLU A 176 -1.31 -0.11 -7.22
C GLU A 176 -1.63 -0.68 -5.84
N ARG A 177 -2.30 -1.84 -5.78
CA ARG A 177 -2.69 -2.47 -4.52
C ARG A 177 -1.48 -2.91 -3.71
N LEU A 178 -0.38 -3.37 -4.31
CA LEU A 178 0.82 -3.81 -3.58
C LEU A 178 1.64 -2.63 -3.01
N ARG A 179 1.66 -1.49 -3.70
CA ARG A 179 2.56 -0.37 -3.40
C ARG A 179 1.90 0.80 -2.69
N ASN A 180 0.66 1.13 -3.05
CA ASN A 180 0.07 2.40 -2.70
C ASN A 180 -0.69 2.29 -1.37
N ASN A 181 -0.12 2.90 -0.32
CA ASN A 181 -0.85 3.15 0.92
C ASN A 181 -2.13 3.97 0.67
N ARG A 182 -3.21 3.58 1.34
CA ARG A 182 -4.44 4.37 1.41
C ARG A 182 -4.21 5.64 2.23
N MET A 183 -4.82 6.73 1.80
CA MET A 183 -4.70 8.05 2.39
C MET A 183 -6.04 8.55 2.97
N PRO A 184 -6.02 9.35 4.05
CA PRO A 184 -4.86 9.53 4.94
C PRO A 184 -4.47 8.20 5.64
N PRO A 185 -3.22 8.04 6.11
CA PRO A 185 -2.79 6.81 6.78
C PRO A 185 -3.59 6.55 8.05
N GLY A 186 -3.82 5.28 8.39
CA GLY A 186 -4.54 4.87 9.61
C GLY A 186 -5.98 4.38 9.40
N TRP A 187 -6.43 4.26 8.15
CA TRP A 187 -7.70 3.60 7.83
C TRP A 187 -7.73 2.17 8.38
N GLU A 188 -8.83 1.83 9.04
CA GLU A 188 -9.16 0.44 9.34
C GLU A 188 -9.41 -0.32 8.04
N PHE A 189 -8.79 -1.49 7.91
CA PHE A 189 -9.10 -2.39 6.82
C PHE A 189 -10.47 -3.02 7.04
N ASP A 190 -11.41 -2.64 6.19
CA ASP A 190 -12.73 -3.26 6.11
C ASP A 190 -12.81 -4.16 4.88
N ILE A 191 -12.94 -5.46 5.12
CA ILE A 191 -12.99 -6.47 4.06
C ILE A 191 -14.26 -6.38 3.22
N THR A 192 -15.35 -5.79 3.74
CA THR A 192 -16.57 -5.58 2.94
C THR A 192 -16.45 -4.35 2.05
N GLU A 193 -15.35 -3.60 2.15
CA GLU A 193 -15.13 -2.32 1.47
C GLU A 193 -16.19 -1.25 1.77
N ALA A 194 -16.99 -1.36 2.85
CA ALA A 194 -18.05 -0.38 3.11
C ALA A 194 -17.48 1.02 3.38
N ASN A 195 -16.31 1.08 4.03
CA ASN A 195 -15.61 2.34 4.27
C ASN A 195 -14.83 2.89 3.05
N ARG A 196 -14.86 2.22 1.90
CA ARG A 196 -13.98 2.53 0.74
C ARG A 196 -14.15 3.94 0.20
N ASN A 197 -15.38 4.45 0.14
CA ASN A 197 -15.65 5.79 -0.40
C ASN A 197 -15.54 6.92 0.64
N GLY A 198 -14.96 6.61 1.81
CA GLY A 198 -14.84 7.56 2.92
C GLY A 198 -16.17 7.73 3.68
N PRO A 199 -16.20 8.64 4.67
CA PRO A 199 -17.36 8.82 5.52
C PRO A 199 -18.55 9.37 4.72
N CYS A 200 -19.75 9.05 5.20
CA CYS A 200 -20.98 9.66 4.72
C CYS A 200 -20.94 11.17 4.92
N VAL A 201 -21.59 11.88 4.01
CA VAL A 201 -21.72 13.34 4.11
C VAL A 201 -23.20 13.73 4.10
N GLN A 202 -23.55 14.65 4.98
CA GLN A 202 -24.84 15.31 4.97
C GLN A 202 -24.71 16.62 4.19
N ILE A 203 -25.59 16.81 3.22
CA ILE A 203 -25.60 17.96 2.31
C ILE A 203 -26.76 18.88 2.70
N SER A 204 -26.50 20.18 2.72
CA SER A 204 -27.48 21.23 3.05
C SER A 204 -27.16 22.52 2.31
N ALA A 205 -28.04 23.52 2.39
CA ALA A 205 -27.78 24.84 1.81
C ALA A 205 -26.59 25.54 2.49
N GLU A 206 -26.32 25.21 3.74
CA GLU A 206 -25.24 25.72 4.55
C GLU A 206 -23.87 25.08 4.21
N GLY A 207 -23.88 23.97 3.47
CA GLY A 207 -22.70 23.22 3.04
C GLY A 207 -22.71 21.77 3.48
N VAL A 208 -21.53 21.16 3.50
CA VAL A 208 -21.32 19.75 3.82
C VAL A 208 -20.94 19.54 5.28
N THR A 209 -21.55 18.53 5.91
CA THR A 209 -21.15 18.02 7.24
C THR A 209 -20.77 16.55 7.14
N VAL A 210 -19.59 16.20 7.65
CA VAL A 210 -19.11 14.81 7.71
C VAL A 210 -19.81 14.02 8.82
N LYS A 211 -20.20 12.78 8.52
CA LYS A 211 -20.71 11.80 9.50
C LYS A 211 -19.66 10.72 9.73
N LEU A 212 -18.74 10.97 10.65
CA LEU A 212 -17.68 10.01 10.97
C LEU A 212 -18.26 8.71 11.53
N GLY A 213 -17.71 7.58 11.09
CA GLY A 213 -18.19 6.24 11.47
C GLY A 213 -19.42 5.76 10.70
N GLU A 214 -20.03 6.60 9.86
CA GLU A 214 -21.05 6.21 8.91
C GLU A 214 -20.40 6.05 7.53
N TYR A 215 -20.64 4.91 6.87
CA TYR A 215 -20.03 4.52 5.60
C TYR A 215 -21.08 3.92 4.64
N ASP A 216 -20.69 3.68 3.39
CA ASP A 216 -21.54 3.10 2.34
C ASP A 216 -22.84 3.89 2.05
N CYS A 217 -22.80 5.22 2.20
CA CYS A 217 -23.90 6.09 1.81
C CYS A 217 -23.82 6.53 0.34
N GLU A 218 -24.98 6.82 -0.24
CA GLU A 218 -25.12 7.47 -1.56
C GLU A 218 -24.26 8.74 -1.64
N PHE A 219 -24.32 9.58 -0.60
CA PHE A 219 -23.48 10.76 -0.46
C PHE A 219 -22.31 10.49 0.48
N ASN A 220 -21.10 10.59 -0.04
CA ASN A 220 -19.87 10.29 0.68
C ASN A 220 -18.73 11.24 0.26
N ALA A 221 -17.67 11.29 1.06
CA ALA A 221 -16.55 12.21 0.87
C ALA A 221 -15.85 12.07 -0.49
N VAL A 222 -15.59 10.84 -0.94
CA VAL A 222 -14.95 10.59 -2.24
C VAL A 222 -15.86 10.99 -3.40
N GLY A 223 -17.17 10.75 -3.27
CA GLY A 223 -18.18 11.14 -4.25
C GLY A 223 -18.27 12.66 -4.40
N LEU A 224 -18.24 13.39 -3.27
CA LEU A 224 -18.22 14.85 -3.26
C LEU A 224 -17.01 15.42 -4.01
N ILE A 225 -15.80 14.96 -3.68
CA ILE A 225 -14.56 15.38 -4.35
C ILE A 225 -14.64 15.02 -5.84
N GLY A 226 -15.16 13.82 -6.16
CA GLY A 226 -15.38 13.39 -7.54
C GLY A 226 -16.29 14.32 -8.32
N SER A 227 -17.43 14.71 -7.76
CA SER A 227 -18.35 15.65 -8.42
C SER A 227 -17.73 17.04 -8.62
N TRP A 228 -16.87 17.50 -7.70
CA TRP A 228 -16.09 18.72 -7.91
C TRP A 228 -15.10 18.57 -9.08
N VAL A 229 -14.35 17.46 -9.14
CA VAL A 229 -13.41 17.18 -10.24
C VAL A 229 -14.13 17.07 -11.58
N ASP A 230 -15.22 16.29 -11.65
CA ASP A 230 -16.02 16.07 -12.85
C ASP A 230 -16.73 17.35 -13.33
N ALA A 231 -16.94 18.33 -12.44
CA ALA A 231 -17.42 19.67 -12.79
C ALA A 231 -16.31 20.59 -13.38
N GLY A 232 -15.12 20.05 -13.62
CA GLY A 232 -13.95 20.80 -14.11
C GLY A 232 -13.11 21.41 -12.99
N ALA A 233 -13.23 20.88 -11.77
CA ALA A 233 -12.53 21.34 -10.57
C ALA A 233 -12.62 22.87 -10.38
N PRO A 234 -13.80 23.50 -10.36
CA PRO A 234 -13.91 24.96 -10.33
C PRO A 234 -13.45 25.54 -8.98
N ASN A 235 -12.79 26.72 -9.01
CA ASN A 235 -12.61 27.56 -7.82
C ASN A 235 -13.87 28.40 -7.54
N GLY A 236 -15.00 27.72 -7.46
CA GLY A 236 -16.32 28.34 -7.45
C GLY A 236 -17.40 27.30 -7.18
N GLU A 237 -18.58 27.54 -7.76
CA GLU A 237 -19.76 26.70 -7.52
C GLU A 237 -19.73 25.39 -8.32
N PHE A 238 -20.20 24.31 -7.70
CA PHE A 238 -20.49 23.03 -8.33
C PHE A 238 -21.70 22.38 -7.65
N GLU A 239 -22.30 21.36 -8.28
CA GLU A 239 -23.49 20.69 -7.76
C GLU A 239 -23.14 19.31 -7.19
N TYR A 240 -23.69 19.00 -6.01
CA TYR A 240 -23.66 17.66 -5.43
C TYR A 240 -24.86 17.43 -4.53
N GLY A 241 -25.54 16.28 -4.67
CA GLY A 241 -26.74 15.96 -3.89
C GLY A 241 -27.87 17.00 -3.97
N GLY A 242 -27.96 17.73 -5.09
CA GLY A 242 -28.98 18.77 -5.32
C GLY A 242 -28.73 20.10 -4.61
N ALA A 243 -27.52 20.32 -4.08
CA ALA A 243 -27.09 21.60 -3.50
C ALA A 243 -25.92 22.20 -4.27
N THR A 244 -25.89 23.53 -4.32
CA THR A 244 -24.77 24.32 -4.82
C THR A 244 -23.69 24.44 -3.73
N LEU A 245 -22.52 23.88 -4.02
CA LEU A 245 -21.36 23.79 -3.13
C LEU A 245 -20.19 24.59 -3.67
N THR A 246 -19.20 24.89 -2.82
CA THR A 246 -17.96 25.57 -3.24
C THR A 246 -16.72 24.82 -2.82
N PHE A 247 -15.63 24.98 -3.57
CA PHE A 247 -14.36 24.35 -3.25
C PHE A 247 -13.88 24.70 -1.83
N GLU A 248 -13.79 25.99 -1.49
CA GLU A 248 -13.24 26.44 -0.21
C GLU A 248 -14.06 26.00 1.00
N ARG A 249 -15.39 25.95 0.86
CA ARG A 249 -16.29 25.57 1.98
C ARG A 249 -16.43 24.06 2.12
N ASP A 250 -16.57 23.35 1.01
CA ASP A 250 -17.08 21.97 1.02
C ASP A 250 -16.03 20.92 0.62
N VAL A 251 -14.98 21.30 -0.10
CA VAL A 251 -13.95 20.36 -0.59
C VAL A 251 -12.62 20.53 0.14
N LEU A 252 -12.09 21.75 0.23
CA LEU A 252 -10.81 22.05 0.86
C LEU A 252 -10.68 21.53 2.31
N PRO A 253 -11.75 21.52 3.14
CA PRO A 253 -11.66 20.95 4.48
C PRO A 253 -11.26 19.47 4.49
N PHE A 254 -11.58 18.65 3.48
CA PHE A 254 -11.15 17.25 3.43
C PHE A 254 -9.64 17.07 3.32
N PHE A 255 -8.92 18.11 2.89
CA PHE A 255 -7.46 18.10 2.80
C PHE A 255 -6.78 18.78 3.98
N THR A 256 -7.43 19.77 4.58
CA THR A 256 -6.84 20.68 5.59
C THR A 256 -7.34 20.44 7.02
N GLY A 257 -8.50 19.79 7.16
CA GLY A 257 -9.12 19.48 8.44
C GLY A 257 -8.65 18.13 9.01
N ASN A 258 -8.37 18.11 10.31
CA ASN A 258 -8.24 16.85 11.05
C ASN A 258 -9.62 16.20 11.21
N SER A 259 -9.63 14.87 11.33
CA SER A 259 -10.84 14.06 11.54
C SER A 259 -11.91 14.26 10.45
N MET A 260 -11.49 14.41 9.21
CA MET A 260 -12.40 14.52 8.05
C MET A 260 -12.68 13.18 7.37
N TRP A 261 -11.85 12.18 7.63
CA TRP A 261 -11.92 10.86 6.97
C TRP A 261 -12.36 9.76 7.95
N PHE A 262 -11.78 9.76 9.14
CA PHE A 262 -12.16 8.92 10.27
C PHE A 262 -11.77 9.64 11.57
N ASP A 263 -12.27 9.18 12.71
CA ASP A 263 -11.96 9.82 14.00
C ASP A 263 -10.45 9.80 14.27
N GLY A 264 -9.86 10.97 14.53
CA GLY A 264 -8.42 11.13 14.73
C GLY A 264 -7.56 11.15 13.45
N SER A 265 -8.15 11.10 12.25
CA SER A 265 -7.36 11.19 11.01
C SER A 265 -6.60 12.52 10.93
N GLN A 266 -5.31 12.50 10.60
CA GLN A 266 -4.55 13.73 10.34
C GLN A 266 -5.03 14.41 9.05
N ALA A 267 -4.99 15.75 9.01
CA ALA A 267 -5.11 16.50 7.77
C ALA A 267 -4.04 16.08 6.75
N CYS A 268 -4.42 15.96 5.48
CA CYS A 268 -3.52 15.66 4.37
C CYS A 268 -2.41 16.73 4.26
N SER A 269 -2.78 17.99 4.50
CA SER A 269 -1.85 19.11 4.52
C SER A 269 -0.82 19.06 5.64
N GLY A 270 -0.91 18.12 6.59
CA GLY A 270 0.17 17.90 7.57
C GLY A 270 1.45 17.34 6.93
N CYS A 271 1.33 16.62 5.80
CA CYS A 271 2.46 16.09 5.04
C CYS A 271 2.60 16.72 3.64
N HIS A 272 1.50 17.25 3.09
CA HIS A 272 1.43 17.84 1.75
C HIS A 272 1.08 19.34 1.82
N PHE A 273 2.05 20.20 2.15
CA PHE A 273 1.83 21.60 2.52
C PHE A 273 2.45 22.65 1.59
N ALA A 274 3.27 22.24 0.63
CA ALA A 274 3.94 23.16 -0.29
C ALA A 274 4.49 22.43 -1.51
N ALA A 275 4.63 23.13 -2.64
CA ALA A 275 5.44 22.69 -3.77
C ALA A 275 6.95 22.83 -3.45
N SER A 276 7.45 21.97 -2.57
CA SER A 276 8.83 22.00 -2.07
C SER A 276 9.33 20.60 -1.70
N GLU A 277 10.64 20.40 -1.70
CA GLU A 277 11.30 19.13 -1.33
C GLU A 277 10.96 18.64 0.09
N ASN A 278 10.53 19.53 0.99
CA ASN A 278 10.14 19.18 2.36
C ASN A 278 8.70 18.66 2.47
N SER A 279 7.90 18.85 1.42
CA SER A 279 6.54 18.33 1.32
C SER A 279 6.59 16.99 0.62
N ALA A 280 5.86 15.99 1.14
CA ALA A 280 5.86 14.68 0.52
C ALA A 280 5.37 14.77 -0.94
N HIS A 281 6.16 14.21 -1.86
CA HIS A 281 5.94 14.31 -3.32
C HIS A 281 5.76 15.75 -3.82
N GLN A 282 6.43 16.72 -3.19
CA GLN A 282 6.39 18.15 -3.54
C GLN A 282 4.97 18.67 -3.78
N MET A 283 4.01 18.15 -3.02
CA MET A 283 2.58 18.34 -3.22
C MET A 283 2.05 19.36 -2.22
N ASP A 284 1.19 20.26 -2.68
CA ASP A 284 0.49 21.22 -1.82
C ASP A 284 -1.01 20.95 -1.80
N LEU A 285 -1.53 20.47 -0.68
CA LEU A 285 -2.97 20.25 -0.48
C LEU A 285 -3.63 21.33 0.39
N THR A 286 -2.97 22.48 0.59
CA THR A 286 -3.46 23.58 1.44
C THR A 286 -4.35 24.57 0.70
N SER A 287 -4.35 24.55 -0.64
CA SER A 287 -5.02 25.55 -1.46
C SER A 287 -5.51 24.97 -2.79
N TYR A 288 -6.45 25.67 -3.43
CA TYR A 288 -6.93 25.32 -4.78
C TYR A 288 -5.78 25.20 -5.78
N ALA A 289 -4.92 26.23 -5.83
CA ALA A 289 -3.80 26.27 -6.76
C ALA A 289 -2.78 25.15 -6.50
N GLY A 290 -2.53 24.83 -5.23
CA GLY A 290 -1.68 23.71 -4.84
C GLY A 290 -2.22 22.38 -5.35
N ILE A 291 -3.51 22.10 -5.11
CA ILE A 291 -4.16 20.85 -5.52
C ILE A 291 -4.13 20.68 -7.05
N LEU A 292 -4.36 21.76 -7.81
CA LEU A 292 -4.28 21.72 -9.28
C LEU A 292 -2.84 21.57 -9.80
N THR A 293 -1.83 22.01 -9.05
CA THR A 293 -0.43 21.82 -9.44
C THR A 293 -0.04 20.33 -9.40
N GLY A 294 -0.65 19.56 -8.49
CA GLY A 294 -0.38 18.13 -8.34
C GLY A 294 0.88 17.84 -7.53
N ALA A 295 1.52 16.71 -7.84
CA ALA A 295 2.72 16.24 -7.15
C ALA A 295 3.98 16.44 -8.01
N ASP A 296 5.17 16.28 -7.43
CA ASP A 296 6.46 16.22 -8.14
C ASP A 296 6.71 17.39 -9.11
N SER A 297 6.18 18.56 -8.75
CA SER A 297 6.19 19.77 -9.60
C SER A 297 7.58 20.33 -9.89
N LEU A 298 8.61 19.92 -9.13
CA LEU A 298 10.00 20.33 -9.30
C LEU A 298 10.86 19.25 -9.99
N GLU A 299 10.31 18.07 -10.28
CA GLU A 299 11.01 16.94 -10.91
C GLU A 299 11.10 17.06 -12.45
N SER A 300 11.78 16.11 -13.08
CA SER A 300 11.86 16.00 -14.55
C SER A 300 11.37 14.61 -15.03
N PRO A 301 10.26 14.54 -15.79
CA PRO A 301 9.38 15.63 -16.21
C PRO A 301 8.62 16.27 -15.03
N PRO A 302 8.27 17.58 -15.12
CA PRO A 302 7.64 18.28 -14.02
C PRO A 302 6.17 17.88 -13.87
N GLY A 303 5.79 17.56 -12.65
CA GLY A 303 4.39 17.44 -12.27
C GLY A 303 3.79 16.07 -12.52
N VAL A 304 2.95 15.64 -11.59
CA VAL A 304 2.04 14.50 -11.71
C VAL A 304 0.64 15.00 -11.40
N SER A 305 -0.28 14.91 -12.36
CA SER A 305 -1.68 15.21 -12.08
C SER A 305 -2.24 14.22 -11.07
N ILE A 306 -2.81 14.75 -9.99
CA ILE A 306 -3.49 13.95 -8.98
C ILE A 306 -5.00 13.83 -9.27
N LEU A 307 -5.53 14.66 -10.17
CA LEU A 307 -6.96 14.74 -10.52
C LEU A 307 -7.31 14.01 -11.83
N GLY A 308 -6.35 13.31 -12.43
CA GLY A 308 -6.57 12.44 -13.60
C GLY A 308 -6.55 13.17 -14.94
N GLU A 309 -5.87 14.31 -15.03
CA GLU A 309 -5.59 14.96 -16.31
C GLU A 309 -4.63 14.10 -17.15
N SER A 310 -4.67 14.26 -18.47
CA SER A 310 -3.73 13.58 -19.39
C SER A 310 -2.27 14.04 -19.21
N ALA A 311 -2.09 15.27 -18.73
CA ALA A 311 -0.82 15.81 -18.27
C ALA A 311 -1.09 16.86 -17.18
N ALA A 312 -0.11 17.12 -16.31
CA ALA A 312 -0.25 18.12 -15.26
C ALA A 312 -0.62 19.50 -15.86
N GLY A 313 -1.75 20.07 -15.46
CA GLY A 313 -2.25 21.36 -15.92
C GLY A 313 -2.95 21.36 -17.28
N ALA A 314 -3.29 20.19 -17.84
CA ALA A 314 -4.05 20.09 -19.09
C ALA A 314 -5.52 20.50 -18.94
N GLY A 315 -6.08 20.42 -17.72
CA GLY A 315 -7.47 20.78 -17.41
C GLY A 315 -8.53 19.79 -17.92
N ASP A 316 -8.11 18.63 -18.46
CA ASP A 316 -8.98 17.55 -18.94
C ASP A 316 -9.21 16.50 -17.83
N PHE A 317 -9.69 16.97 -16.68
CA PHE A 317 -9.85 16.15 -15.48
C PHE A 317 -10.72 14.90 -15.72
N ASN A 318 -10.28 13.78 -15.13
CA ASN A 318 -11.01 12.53 -15.14
C ASN A 318 -10.90 11.87 -13.75
N TRP A 319 -11.94 12.02 -12.92
CA TRP A 319 -11.92 11.49 -11.56
C TRP A 319 -11.69 9.98 -11.52
N SER A 320 -12.22 9.24 -12.50
CA SER A 320 -12.10 7.79 -12.57
C SER A 320 -10.66 7.30 -12.78
N ALA A 321 -9.82 8.12 -13.44
CA ALA A 321 -8.40 7.88 -13.70
C ALA A 321 -7.49 8.64 -12.71
N SER A 322 -8.05 9.28 -11.69
CA SER A 322 -7.28 10.12 -10.77
C SER A 322 -6.52 9.31 -9.73
N LYS A 323 -5.24 9.63 -9.55
CA LYS A 323 -4.39 9.07 -8.50
C LYS A 323 -4.93 9.41 -7.11
N LEU A 324 -5.51 10.61 -6.94
CA LEU A 324 -6.11 11.01 -5.67
C LEU A 324 -7.25 10.07 -5.27
N ARG A 325 -8.17 9.75 -6.20
CA ARG A 325 -9.27 8.81 -5.94
C ARG A 325 -8.75 7.44 -5.53
N GLU A 326 -7.73 6.93 -6.20
CA GLU A 326 -7.12 5.64 -5.86
C GLU A 326 -6.54 5.66 -4.46
N ARG A 327 -5.76 6.70 -4.13
CA ARG A 327 -5.16 6.87 -2.80
C ARG A 327 -6.20 6.98 -1.69
N LEU A 328 -7.32 7.66 -1.92
CA LEU A 328 -8.36 7.82 -0.89
C LEU A 328 -9.17 6.53 -0.61
N ARG A 329 -9.25 5.63 -1.61
CA ARG A 329 -10.17 4.49 -1.58
C ARG A 329 -9.51 3.15 -1.39
N ASN A 330 -8.39 2.92 -2.06
CA ASN A 330 -7.85 1.58 -2.22
C ASN A 330 -6.91 1.27 -1.05
N ASN A 331 -7.25 0.25 -0.27
CA ASN A 331 -6.34 -0.32 0.71
C ASN A 331 -5.12 -0.95 0.01
N ARG A 332 -3.94 -0.76 0.61
CA ARG A 332 -2.73 -1.53 0.26
C ARG A 332 -2.93 -2.99 0.66
N MET A 333 -2.42 -3.90 -0.17
CA MET A 333 -2.51 -5.33 0.00
C MET A 333 -1.13 -5.96 0.21
N ALA A 334 -1.01 -7.03 1.00
CA ALA A 334 -2.07 -7.60 1.85
C ALA A 334 -2.46 -6.67 3.02
N PRO A 335 -3.66 -6.80 3.60
CA PRO A 335 -4.06 -5.98 4.75
C PRO A 335 -3.09 -6.15 5.93
N GLY A 336 -2.77 -5.05 6.61
CA GLY A 336 -1.84 -5.07 7.77
C GLY A 336 -0.42 -4.58 7.46
N TRP A 337 -0.13 -4.16 6.22
CA TRP A 337 1.09 -3.45 5.89
C TRP A 337 1.28 -2.20 6.75
N GLU A 338 2.48 -2.06 7.32
CA GLU A 338 2.86 -0.84 8.04
C GLU A 338 2.98 0.34 7.07
N PHE A 339 2.42 1.48 7.47
CA PHE A 339 2.62 2.74 6.77
C PHE A 339 4.03 3.27 7.05
N ASP A 340 4.85 3.32 6.01
CA ASP A 340 6.18 3.95 6.03
C ASP A 340 6.14 5.22 5.19
N ILE A 341 6.32 6.37 5.84
CA ILE A 341 6.32 7.69 5.19
C ILE A 341 7.51 7.87 4.24
N THR A 342 8.61 7.14 4.44
CA THR A 342 9.78 7.18 3.55
C THR A 342 9.55 6.39 2.27
N GLU A 343 8.46 5.62 2.20
CA GLU A 343 8.17 4.65 1.13
C GLU A 343 9.24 3.55 0.98
N GLY A 344 10.13 3.36 1.96
CA GLY A 344 11.19 2.34 1.91
C GLY A 344 10.64 0.92 1.81
N ASN A 345 9.47 0.66 2.39
CA ASN A 345 8.80 -0.64 2.29
C ASN A 345 7.89 -0.80 1.06
N ARG A 346 7.84 0.18 0.13
CA ARG A 346 6.83 0.27 -0.93
C ARG A 346 6.86 -0.89 -1.92
N ASN A 347 8.04 -1.40 -2.26
CA ASN A 347 8.20 -2.48 -3.24
C ASN A 347 8.12 -3.89 -2.62
N GLY A 348 7.76 -3.97 -1.33
CA GLY A 348 7.65 -5.24 -0.62
C GLY A 348 8.99 -5.77 -0.12
N PRO A 349 9.07 -7.04 0.30
CA PRO A 349 10.31 -7.63 0.78
C PRO A 349 11.25 -7.97 -0.38
N LEU A 350 12.54 -8.11 -0.05
CA LEU A 350 13.48 -8.81 -0.92
C LEU A 350 13.14 -10.30 -0.96
N VAL A 351 13.15 -10.86 -2.17
CA VAL A 351 12.92 -12.27 -2.45
C VAL A 351 14.06 -12.77 -3.34
N LEU A 352 14.47 -14.02 -3.12
CA LEU A 352 15.48 -14.67 -3.93
C LEU A 352 14.81 -15.74 -4.78
N ALA A 353 15.02 -15.68 -6.10
CA ALA A 353 14.49 -16.68 -7.02
C ALA A 353 14.95 -18.10 -6.62
N GLY A 354 14.05 -19.08 -6.75
CA GLY A 354 14.27 -20.46 -6.37
C GLY A 354 14.18 -20.77 -4.87
N LYS A 355 14.03 -19.76 -4.00
CA LYS A 355 13.90 -19.97 -2.54
C LYS A 355 12.49 -19.70 -2.05
N LYS A 356 11.88 -20.73 -1.46
CA LYS A 356 10.67 -20.59 -0.64
C LYS A 356 11.09 -20.02 0.72
N LYS A 357 10.36 -19.03 1.24
CA LYS A 357 10.53 -18.56 2.62
C LYS A 357 10.10 -19.64 3.62
#